data_AF-A0A3A0A0U5-F1
#
_entry.id   AF-A0A3A0A0U5-F1
#
_cell.length_a   1.000
_cell.length_b   1.000
_cell.length_c   1.000
_cell.angle_alpha   90.00
_cell.angle_beta   90.00
_cell.angle_gamma   90.00
#
_symmetry.space_group_name_H-M   'P 1'
#
loop_
_entity.id
_entity.type
_entity.pdbx_description
1 polymer ?
#
loop_
_entity_poly.entity_id
_entity_poly.type
_entity_poly.pdbx_seq_one_letter_code
_entity_poly.pdbx_strand_id
1 'polypeptide(L)' 'PVEGKLPTNAWTPQQKIVDAYAIKLDDHAPPGAYKIEIGLYDANGTRLPVFDANGNALGDALIVGTVEVR' A
#
# COMPACT_ATOMS: atom_id res chain seq x y z
N PRO A 1 -9.01 6.79 -1.10
CA PRO A 1 -9.00 5.94 -2.31
C PRO A 1 -9.67 6.65 -3.50
N VAL A 2 -9.21 6.38 -4.72
CA VAL A 2 -9.69 6.93 -5.99
C VAL A 2 -9.69 8.47 -5.94
N GLU A 3 -8.53 9.06 -5.62
CA GLU A 3 -8.38 10.51 -5.43
C GLU A 3 -9.35 11.10 -4.37
N GLY A 4 -9.78 10.30 -3.40
CA GLY A 4 -10.74 10.71 -2.37
C GLY A 4 -12.22 10.55 -2.76
N LYS A 5 -12.52 10.08 -3.97
CA LYS A 5 -13.90 9.93 -4.48
C LYS A 5 -14.62 8.69 -3.94
N LEU A 6 -13.89 7.74 -3.35
CA LEU A 6 -14.46 6.52 -2.78
C LEU A 6 -13.91 6.29 -1.36
N PRO A 7 -14.57 6.81 -0.31
CA PRO A 7 -14.13 6.64 1.07
C PRO A 7 -14.25 5.16 1.50
N THR A 8 -13.37 4.73 2.41
CA THR A 8 -13.26 3.32 2.83
C THR A 8 -14.48 2.80 3.60
N ASN A 9 -15.30 3.69 4.17
CA ASN A 9 -16.57 3.34 4.81
C ASN A 9 -17.71 3.01 3.82
N ALA A 10 -17.54 3.33 2.53
CA ALA A 10 -18.50 3.02 1.48
C ALA A 10 -18.19 1.70 0.76
N TRP A 11 -17.12 1.01 1.16
CA TRP A 11 -16.68 -0.22 0.52
C TRP A 11 -17.60 -1.39 0.89
N THR A 12 -17.81 -2.30 -0.05
CA THR A 12 -18.49 -3.58 0.23
C THR A 12 -17.47 -4.73 0.30
N PRO A 13 -17.77 -5.80 1.07
CA PRO A 13 -16.90 -6.98 1.09
C PRO A 13 -16.64 -7.51 -0.32
N GLN A 14 -15.38 -7.87 -0.60
CA GLN A 14 -14.91 -8.42 -1.89
C GLN A 14 -14.96 -7.44 -3.07
N GLN A 15 -15.32 -6.17 -2.86
CA GLN A 15 -15.23 -5.15 -3.89
C GLN A 15 -13.77 -4.97 -4.34
N LYS A 16 -13.55 -4.98 -5.66
CA LYS A 16 -12.26 -4.60 -6.25
C LYS A 16 -12.26 -3.12 -6.54
N ILE A 17 -11.26 -2.41 -6.03
CA ILE A 17 -11.06 -0.97 -6.23
C ILE A 17 -9.70 -0.80 -6.89
N VAL A 18 -9.66 -0.09 -8.01
CA VAL A 18 -8.43 0.27 -8.71
C VAL A 18 -8.09 1.71 -8.37
N ASP A 19 -6.90 1.92 -7.80
CA ASP A 19 -6.41 3.23 -7.40
C ASP A 19 -4.94 3.36 -7.83
N ALA A 20 -4.64 4.36 -8.65
CA ALA A 20 -3.33 4.51 -9.28
C ALA A 20 -2.54 5.64 -8.61
N TYR A 21 -1.31 5.34 -8.21
CA TYR A 21 -0.41 6.30 -7.59
C TYR A 21 0.87 6.41 -8.40
N ALA A 22 1.23 7.64 -8.79
CA ALA A 22 2.53 7.94 -9.37
C ALA A 22 3.52 8.26 -8.24
N ILE A 23 4.56 7.45 -8.09
CA ILE A 23 5.63 7.68 -7.12
C ILE A 23 6.81 8.29 -7.87
N LYS A 24 7.12 9.55 -7.58
CA LYS A 24 8.33 10.19 -8.10
C LYS A 24 9.54 9.71 -7.29
N LEU A 25 10.53 9.13 -7.97
CA LEU A 25 11.83 8.84 -7.39
C LEU A 25 12.67 10.12 -7.32
N ASP A 26 13.53 10.19 -6.30
CA ASP A 26 14.54 11.25 -6.22
C ASP A 26 15.57 11.06 -7.35
N ASP A 27 15.93 12.16 -8.03
CA ASP A 27 16.89 12.14 -9.15
C ASP A 27 18.32 11.74 -8.69
N HIS A 28 18.57 11.77 -7.37
CA HIS A 28 19.79 11.34 -6.72
C HIS A 28 19.60 10.09 -5.85
N ALA A 29 18.50 9.35 -6.03
CA ALA A 29 18.31 8.06 -5.38
C ALA A 29 19.51 7.14 -5.68
N PRO A 30 20.17 6.58 -4.66
CA PRO A 30 21.27 5.65 -4.87
C PRO A 30 20.87 4.48 -5.80
N PRO A 31 21.76 4.02 -6.68
CA PRO A 31 21.50 2.81 -7.45
C PRO A 31 21.27 1.60 -6.54
N GLY A 32 20.32 0.74 -6.90
CA GLY A 32 20.03 -0.49 -6.18
C GLY A 32 18.58 -0.96 -6.27
N ALA A 33 18.31 -2.05 -5.56
CA ALA A 33 17.00 -2.68 -5.48
C ALA A 33 16.18 -2.10 -4.32
N TYR A 34 15.06 -1.46 -4.65
CA TYR A 34 14.12 -0.86 -3.69
C TYR A 34 12.87 -1.70 -3.58
N LYS A 35 12.46 -2.03 -2.36
CA LYS A 35 11.17 -2.69 -2.08
C LYS A 35 10.06 -1.66 -2.03
N ILE A 36 8.95 -1.94 -2.71
CA ILE A 36 7.72 -1.16 -2.58
C ILE A 36 6.87 -1.80 -1.50
N GLU A 37 6.59 -1.05 -0.44
CA GLU A 37 5.74 -1.44 0.67
C GLU A 37 4.45 -0.62 0.67
N ILE A 38 3.32 -1.27 0.93
CA ILE A 38 2.00 -0.63 1.11
C ILE A 38 1.47 -0.96 2.49
N GLY A 39 1.00 0.05 3.21
CA GLY A 39 0.31 -0.06 4.50
C GLY A 39 -0.91 0.86 4.55
N LEU A 40 -1.88 0.51 5.38
CA LEU A 40 -3.05 1.35 5.68
C LEU A 40 -2.98 1.83 7.12
N TYR A 41 -3.61 2.97 7.37
CA TYR A 41 -3.60 3.63 8.66
C TYR A 41 -5.02 3.92 9.13
N ASP A 42 -5.23 3.93 10.44
CA ASP A 42 -6.45 4.46 11.04
C ASP A 42 -6.44 6.01 11.07
N ALA A 43 -7.52 6.60 11.57
CA ALA A 43 -7.66 8.06 11.68
C ALA A 43 -6.64 8.71 12.64
N ASN A 44 -5.99 7.92 13.51
CA ASN A 44 -4.98 8.37 14.46
C ASN A 44 -3.55 8.24 13.90
N GLY A 45 -3.40 7.72 12.67
CA GLY A 45 -2.08 7.45 12.07
C GLY A 45 -1.43 6.16 12.57
N THR A 46 -2.19 5.24 13.14
CA THR A 46 -1.70 3.91 13.54
C THR A 46 -1.79 2.94 12.36
N ARG A 47 -0.72 2.16 12.09
CA ARG A 47 -0.74 1.15 11.03
C ARG A 47 -1.73 0.03 11.34
N LEU A 48 -2.48 -0.39 10.32
CA LEU A 48 -3.44 -1.49 10.40
C LEU A 48 -2.75 -2.83 10.10
N PRO A 49 -3.14 -3.91 10.80
CA PRO A 49 -2.61 -5.24 10.53
C PRO A 49 -3.07 -5.76 9.17
N VAL A 50 -2.18 -6.49 8.50
CA VAL A 50 -2.44 -7.24 7.27
C VAL A 50 -2.64 -8.70 7.63
N PHE A 51 -3.64 -9.33 7.03
CA PHE A 51 -3.94 -10.75 7.22
C PHE A 51 -3.88 -11.51 5.89
N ASP A 52 -3.44 -12.77 5.94
CA ASP A 52 -3.60 -13.70 4.83
C ASP A 52 -5.06 -14.18 4.69
N ALA A 53 -5.33 -15.00 3.68
CA ALA A 53 -6.67 -15.55 3.43
C ALA A 53 -7.19 -16.47 4.55
N ASN A 54 -6.30 -16.96 5.44
CA ASN A 54 -6.65 -17.80 6.58
C ASN A 54 -6.81 -17.00 7.88
N GLY A 55 -6.60 -15.68 7.83
CA GLY A 55 -6.67 -14.80 9.00
C GLY A 55 -5.38 -14.73 9.82
N ASN A 56 -4.25 -15.26 9.33
CA ASN A 56 -2.96 -15.11 10.01
C ASN A 56 -2.40 -13.71 9.77
N ALA A 57 -1.88 -13.07 10.81
CA ALA A 57 -1.24 -11.77 10.68
C ALA A 57 0.09 -11.88 9.90
N LEU A 58 0.28 -10.98 8.94
CA LEU A 58 1.49 -10.87 8.11
C LEU A 58 2.37 -9.67 8.48
N GLY A 59 1.95 -8.88 9.47
CA GLY A 59 2.54 -7.60 9.84
C GLY A 59 1.53 -6.47 9.69
N ASP A 60 2.02 -5.26 9.45
CA ASP A 60 1.21 -4.05 9.29
C ASP A 60 1.43 -3.37 7.92
N ALA A 61 2.03 -4.13 6.99
CA ALA A 61 2.34 -3.72 5.64
C ALA A 61 2.54 -4.94 4.72
N LEU A 62 2.51 -4.70 3.42
CA LEU A 62 2.81 -5.71 2.39
C LEU A 62 3.87 -5.18 1.42
N ILE A 63 4.88 -5.99 1.14
CA ILE A 63 5.80 -5.75 0.01
C ILE A 63 5.11 -6.22 -1.27
N VAL A 64 4.88 -5.30 -2.20
CA VAL A 64 4.15 -5.58 -3.45
C VAL A 64 5.08 -5.77 -4.65
N GLY A 65 6.37 -5.48 -4.49
CA GLY A 65 7.37 -5.69 -5.53
C GLY A 65 8.68 -5.00 -5.24
N THR A 66 9.59 -5.08 -6.20
CA THR A 66 10.91 -4.45 -6.17
C THR A 66 11.11 -3.64 -7.45
N VAL A 67 11.79 -2.50 -7.34
CA VAL A 67 12.22 -1.67 -8.47
C VAL A 67 13.73 -1.52 -8.43
N GLU A 68 14.37 -1.66 -9.60
CA GLU A 68 15.81 -1.41 -9.78
C GLU A 68 16.04 0.04 -10.21
N VAL A 69 16.86 0.75 -9.46
CA VAL A 69 17.39 2.08 -9.80
C VAL A 69 18.83 1.89 -10.30
N ARG A 70 19.15 2.47 -11.45
CA ARG A 70 20.46 2.34 -12.12
C ARG A 70 21.10 3.68 -12.38
#